data_AF-A0A530BXS8-F1
#
_entry.id   AF-A0A530BXS8-F1
#
_cell.length_a   1.000
_cell.length_b   1.000
_cell.length_c   1.000
_cell.angle_alpha   90.00
_cell.angle_beta   90.00
_cell.angle_gamma   90.00
#
_symmetry.space_group_name_H-M   'P 1'
#
loop_
_entity.id
_entity.type
_entity.pdbx_description
1 polymer ?
#
loop_
_entity_poly.entity_id
_entity_poly.type
_entity_poly.pdbx_seq_one_letter_code
_entity_poly.pdbx_strand_id
1 'polypeptide(L)'
;MLSHDRVWAAIDALAERYSLSASGLARRAGLDSTAFNKSKRLSSDGRPRWPSTESLAKIIEATGASLEEFTVLVEGRVGAAAPQPRIAVPLLGFAQAGAGGFFDDAGYPSGQGWDLVELPTRAAETSYALKVQGDSMLPLYRNGDVLIVEPGAPTRKGDRVVVKTTAGEVMA
;
A
#
# COMPACT_ATOMS: atom_id res chain seq x y z
N MET A 1 7.04 -13.91 -19.40
CA MET A 1 8.30 -13.46 -20.02
C MET A 1 8.13 -12.00 -20.44
N LEU A 2 9.18 -11.18 -20.25
CA LEU A 2 9.18 -9.76 -20.62
C LEU A 2 9.09 -9.62 -22.15
N SER A 3 8.21 -8.76 -22.65
CA SER A 3 8.04 -8.49 -24.09
C SER A 3 7.81 -7.01 -24.34
N HIS A 4 8.15 -6.53 -25.55
CA HIS A 4 7.95 -5.12 -25.93
C HIS A 4 6.47 -4.70 -25.77
N ASP A 5 5.53 -5.57 -26.14
CA ASP A 5 4.10 -5.27 -26.06
C ASP A 5 3.64 -5.08 -24.62
N ARG A 6 4.19 -5.88 -23.70
CA ARG A 6 3.91 -5.73 -22.26
C ARG A 6 4.45 -4.42 -21.72
N VAL A 7 5.66 -4.02 -22.11
CA VAL A 7 6.22 -2.72 -21.68
C VAL A 7 5.43 -1.55 -22.27
N TRP A 8 5.00 -1.64 -23.53
CA TRP A 8 4.15 -0.61 -24.13
C TRP A 8 2.76 -0.54 -23.50
N ALA A 9 2.14 -1.69 -23.20
CA ALA A 9 0.89 -1.75 -22.47
C ALA A 9 1.02 -1.19 -21.05
N ALA A 10 2.16 -1.41 -20.39
CA ALA A 10 2.43 -0.83 -19.07
C ALA A 10 2.57 0.70 -19.11
N ILE A 11 3.15 1.27 -20.17
CA ILE A 11 3.20 2.73 -20.37
C ILE A 11 1.78 3.29 -20.55
N ASP A 12 0.93 2.60 -21.33
CA ASP A 12 -0.47 3.01 -21.52
C ASP A 12 -1.25 2.94 -20.20
N ALA A 13 -1.10 1.83 -19.45
CA ALA A 13 -1.76 1.64 -18.17
C ALA A 13 -1.27 2.63 -17.10
N LEU A 14 0.03 2.99 -17.12
CA LEU A 14 0.57 4.03 -16.24
C LEU A 14 -0.03 5.39 -16.58
N ALA A 15 -0.15 5.73 -17.88
CA ALA A 15 -0.80 6.98 -18.29
C ALA A 15 -2.25 7.03 -17.78
N GLU A 16 -3.02 5.97 -18.02
CA GLU A 16 -4.43 5.86 -17.61
C GLU A 16 -4.59 5.97 -16.08
N ARG A 17 -3.74 5.27 -15.31
CA ARG A 17 -3.76 5.30 -13.84
C ARG A 17 -3.57 6.71 -13.27
N TYR A 18 -2.77 7.53 -13.94
CA TYR A 18 -2.54 8.93 -13.57
C TYR A 18 -3.44 9.92 -14.32
N SER A 19 -4.52 9.44 -14.95
CA SER A 19 -5.50 10.25 -15.69
C SER A 19 -4.87 11.06 -16.84
N LEU A 20 -3.87 10.49 -17.51
CA LEU A 20 -3.17 11.07 -18.64
C LEU A 20 -3.38 10.22 -19.91
N SER A 21 -3.33 10.87 -21.07
CA SER A 21 -3.13 10.15 -22.33
C SER A 21 -1.65 9.80 -22.51
N ALA A 22 -1.32 8.87 -23.41
CA ALA A 22 0.08 8.56 -23.73
C ALA A 22 0.88 9.82 -24.15
N SER A 23 0.27 10.70 -24.96
CA SER A 23 0.88 11.98 -25.33
C SER A 23 0.97 12.96 -24.15
N GLY A 24 -0.02 12.95 -23.25
CA GLY A 24 0.00 13.74 -22.01
C GLY A 24 1.12 13.31 -21.06
N LEU A 25 1.31 12.00 -20.89
CA LEU A 25 2.40 11.40 -20.13
C LEU A 25 3.75 11.78 -20.72
N ALA A 26 3.90 11.70 -22.05
CA ALA A 26 5.13 12.10 -22.73
C ALA A 26 5.48 13.58 -22.49
N ARG A 27 4.51 14.49 -22.67
CA ARG A 27 4.73 15.92 -22.40
C ARG A 27 5.10 16.19 -20.94
N ARG A 28 4.39 15.54 -20.01
CA ARG A 28 4.65 15.67 -18.57
C ARG A 28 6.05 15.19 -18.20
N ALA A 29 6.55 14.17 -18.90
CA ALA A 29 7.90 13.62 -18.74
C ALA A 29 8.99 14.39 -19.51
N GLY A 30 8.67 15.55 -20.11
CA GLY A 30 9.62 16.32 -20.92
C GLY A 30 10.07 15.60 -22.20
N LEU A 31 9.28 14.66 -22.69
CA LEU A 31 9.50 13.93 -23.94
C LEU A 31 8.67 14.53 -25.07
N ASP A 32 9.04 14.20 -26.31
CA ASP A 32 8.22 14.52 -27.47
C ASP A 32 6.81 13.93 -27.31
N SER A 33 5.78 14.72 -27.60
CA SER A 33 4.38 14.32 -27.37
C SER A 33 3.93 13.10 -28.17
N THR A 34 4.66 12.70 -29.22
CA THR A 34 4.39 11.53 -30.05
C THR A 34 5.22 10.31 -29.66
N ALA A 35 6.11 10.42 -28.67
CA ALA A 35 7.06 9.38 -28.29
C ALA A 35 6.40 8.03 -27.96
N PHE A 36 5.19 8.05 -27.40
CA PHE A 36 4.45 6.86 -26.98
C PHE A 36 3.29 6.49 -27.91
N ASN A 37 3.12 7.18 -29.03
CA ASN A 37 2.07 6.90 -30.01
C ASN A 37 2.23 5.49 -30.61
N LYS A 38 1.12 4.80 -30.86
CA LYS A 38 1.11 3.44 -31.43
C LYS A 38 1.93 3.33 -32.73
N SER A 39 1.89 4.36 -33.58
CA SER A 39 2.65 4.43 -34.84
C SER A 39 4.17 4.47 -34.67
N LYS A 40 4.69 4.78 -33.46
CA LYS A 40 6.13 4.88 -33.16
C LYS A 40 6.68 3.67 -32.41
N ARG A 41 5.83 2.67 -32.12
CA ARG A 41 6.18 1.41 -31.41
C ARG A 41 6.78 0.35 -32.31
N LEU A 42 6.77 0.59 -33.61
CA LEU A 42 7.49 -0.19 -34.60
C LEU A 42 8.63 0.68 -35.16
N SER A 43 9.75 0.04 -35.42
CA SER A 43 10.86 0.64 -36.16
C SER A 43 10.49 0.74 -37.65
N SER A 44 11.23 1.53 -38.42
CA SER A 44 10.97 1.74 -39.86
C SER A 44 11.05 0.46 -40.69
N ASP A 45 11.74 -0.56 -40.19
CA ASP A 45 11.85 -1.91 -40.76
C ASP A 45 10.74 -2.86 -40.28
N GLY A 46 9.72 -2.35 -39.57
CA GLY A 46 8.58 -3.11 -39.07
C GLY A 46 8.86 -3.92 -37.81
N ARG A 47 10.09 -3.87 -37.28
CA ARG A 47 10.44 -4.60 -36.06
C ARG A 47 9.85 -3.92 -34.83
N PRO A 48 9.47 -4.69 -33.80
CA PRO A 48 9.06 -4.10 -32.53
C PRO A 48 10.16 -3.24 -31.91
N ARG A 49 9.80 -2.02 -31.53
CA ARG A 49 10.69 -1.08 -30.88
C ARG A 49 10.55 -1.21 -29.37
N TRP A 50 11.66 -1.30 -28.66
CA TRP A 50 11.66 -1.18 -27.21
C TRP A 50 11.69 0.30 -26.79
N PRO A 51 10.91 0.70 -25.77
CA PRO A 51 11.12 1.97 -25.10
C PRO A 51 12.54 2.04 -24.53
N SER A 52 13.15 3.22 -24.54
CA SER A 52 14.46 3.39 -23.88
C SER A 52 14.28 3.40 -22.37
N THR A 53 15.31 2.94 -21.64
CA THR A 53 15.37 3.03 -20.18
C THR A 53 15.25 4.47 -19.69
N GLU A 54 15.81 5.43 -20.44
CA GLU A 54 15.65 6.86 -20.16
C GLU A 54 14.18 7.32 -20.23
N SER A 55 13.43 6.93 -21.27
CA SER A 55 12.01 7.27 -21.36
C SER A 55 11.21 6.65 -20.22
N LEU A 56 11.54 5.43 -19.79
CA LEU A 56 10.91 4.79 -18.63
C LEU A 56 11.22 5.53 -17.32
N ALA A 57 12.47 5.94 -17.11
CA ALA A 57 12.84 6.70 -15.92
C ALA A 57 12.08 8.04 -15.84
N LYS A 58 12.02 8.77 -16.95
CA LYS A 58 11.33 10.08 -17.03
C LYS A 58 9.83 9.99 -16.74
N ILE A 59 9.14 8.96 -17.22
CA ILE A 59 7.69 8.81 -16.94
C ILE A 59 7.41 8.38 -15.50
N ILE A 60 8.29 7.58 -14.90
CA ILE A 60 8.18 7.18 -13.49
C ILE A 60 8.38 8.42 -12.60
N GLU A 61 9.42 9.20 -12.86
CA GLU A 61 9.69 10.46 -12.14
C GLU A 61 8.55 11.48 -12.30
N ALA A 62 8.06 11.69 -13.53
CA ALA A 62 7.03 12.69 -13.82
C ALA A 62 5.65 12.35 -13.24
N THR A 63 5.35 11.06 -13.05
CA THR A 63 4.11 10.61 -12.40
C THR A 63 4.26 10.49 -10.88
N GLY A 64 5.49 10.40 -10.35
CA GLY A 64 5.74 10.07 -8.95
C GLY A 64 5.45 8.60 -8.64
N ALA A 65 5.35 7.75 -9.66
CA ALA A 65 5.21 6.30 -9.50
C ALA A 65 6.51 5.69 -8.97
N SER A 66 6.42 4.51 -8.36
CA SER A 66 7.61 3.72 -8.03
C SER A 66 7.99 2.78 -9.20
N LEU A 67 9.23 2.32 -9.22
CA LEU A 67 9.65 1.30 -10.19
C LEU A 67 8.86 -0.01 -10.02
N GLU A 68 8.53 -0.37 -8.78
CA GLU A 68 7.70 -1.54 -8.45
C GLU A 68 6.28 -1.42 -9.01
N GLU A 69 5.69 -0.22 -8.93
CA GLU A 69 4.39 0.02 -9.53
C GLU A 69 4.42 -0.22 -11.05
N PHE A 70 5.47 0.26 -11.72
CA PHE A 70 5.64 0.05 -13.15
C PHE A 70 5.86 -1.42 -13.50
N THR A 71 6.65 -2.18 -12.72
CA THR A 71 6.86 -3.61 -12.99
C THR A 71 5.58 -4.43 -12.84
N VAL A 72 4.71 -4.10 -11.87
CA VAL A 72 3.39 -4.72 -11.74
C VAL A 72 2.54 -4.53 -13.00
N LEU A 73 2.59 -3.34 -13.61
CA LEU A 73 1.91 -3.06 -14.87
C LEU A 73 2.50 -3.89 -16.03
N VAL A 74 3.84 -4.01 -16.11
CA VAL A 74 4.54 -4.81 -17.13
C VAL A 74 4.20 -6.30 -17.05
N GLU A 75 4.00 -6.82 -15.85
CA GLU A 75 3.64 -8.22 -15.67
C GLU A 75 2.19 -8.52 -16.07
N GLY A 76 1.38 -7.48 -16.35
CA GLY A 76 -0.04 -7.63 -16.66
C GLY A 76 -0.86 -8.02 -15.44
N ARG A 77 -0.35 -7.74 -14.23
CA ARG A 77 -1.06 -7.94 -12.96
C ARG A 77 -2.10 -6.84 -12.73
N VAL A 78 -2.82 -6.44 -13.77
CA VAL A 78 -3.91 -5.45 -13.68
C VAL A 78 -5.10 -6.16 -13.02
N GLY A 79 -5.27 -5.96 -11.71
CA GLY A 79 -6.30 -6.61 -10.90
C GLY A 79 -5.76 -7.49 -9.77
N ALA A 80 -4.49 -7.89 -9.82
CA ALA A 80 -3.78 -8.21 -8.60
C ALA A 80 -3.22 -6.88 -8.12
N ALA A 81 -3.82 -6.30 -7.09
CA ALA A 81 -3.16 -5.26 -6.31
C ALA A 81 -1.68 -5.65 -6.23
N ALA A 82 -0.78 -4.72 -6.57
CA ALA A 82 0.62 -4.87 -6.20
C ALA A 82 0.63 -5.47 -4.78
N PRO A 83 1.54 -6.38 -4.43
CA PRO A 83 1.82 -6.54 -3.02
C PRO A 83 2.36 -5.17 -2.57
N GLN A 84 1.45 -4.23 -2.28
CA GLN A 84 1.72 -3.17 -1.34
C GLN A 84 2.40 -3.90 -0.20
N PRO A 85 3.56 -3.42 0.29
CA PRO A 85 4.19 -4.05 1.43
C PRO A 85 3.08 -4.22 2.47
N ARG A 86 2.64 -5.47 2.65
CA ARG A 86 1.57 -5.79 3.58
C ARG A 86 2.26 -5.57 4.89
N ILE A 87 2.07 -4.38 5.45
CA ILE A 87 2.56 -4.06 6.78
C ILE A 87 1.77 -4.98 7.67
N ALA A 88 2.43 -6.09 8.00
CA ALA A 88 1.95 -7.06 8.93
C ALA A 88 2.14 -6.42 10.30
N VAL A 89 1.06 -5.92 10.87
CA VAL A 89 1.14 -5.34 12.21
C VAL A 89 1.03 -6.46 13.24
N PRO A 90 1.73 -6.34 14.37
CA PRO A 90 1.58 -7.28 15.46
C PRO A 90 0.12 -7.35 15.92
N LEU A 91 -0.45 -8.56 15.99
CA LEU A 91 -1.75 -8.81 16.60
C LEU A 91 -1.58 -8.97 18.10
N LEU A 92 -2.13 -8.04 18.89
CA LEU A 92 -2.14 -8.17 20.33
C LEU A 92 -3.36 -8.99 20.78
N GLY A 93 -3.11 -10.20 21.30
CA GLY A 93 -4.12 -11.03 21.94
C GLY A 93 -4.26 -10.69 23.43
N PHE A 94 -5.49 -10.41 23.89
CA PHE A 94 -5.79 -10.11 25.30
C PHE A 94 -5.53 -11.28 26.27
N ALA A 95 -5.37 -12.51 25.76
CA ALA A 95 -5.22 -13.73 26.57
C ALA A 95 -3.85 -13.90 27.27
N GLN A 96 -2.97 -12.88 27.24
CA GLN A 96 -1.68 -12.93 27.92
C GLN A 96 -1.42 -11.71 28.81
N ALA A 97 -2.49 -11.04 29.27
CA ALA A 97 -2.45 -9.97 30.27
C ALA A 97 -2.52 -10.49 31.71
N GLY A 98 -1.74 -11.54 32.03
CA GLY A 98 -1.63 -12.12 33.37
C GLY A 98 -0.21 -12.00 33.95
N ALA A 99 -0.04 -11.07 34.88
CA ALA A 99 1.03 -10.96 35.90
C ALA A 99 2.53 -10.99 35.49
N GLY A 100 2.90 -11.02 34.21
CA GLY A 100 4.31 -11.01 33.79
C GLY A 100 4.52 -10.12 32.58
N GLY A 101 5.26 -9.02 32.76
CA GLY A 101 5.39 -7.93 31.80
C GLY A 101 5.97 -8.32 30.45
N PHE A 102 5.37 -7.74 29.40
CA PHE A 102 5.88 -7.77 28.04
C PHE A 102 6.06 -6.36 27.48
N PHE A 103 6.00 -5.30 28.30
CA PHE A 103 6.28 -3.94 27.86
C PHE A 103 7.57 -3.47 28.52
N ASP A 104 8.43 -2.82 27.75
CA ASP A 104 9.49 -2.01 28.34
C ASP A 104 8.91 -0.73 28.96
N ASP A 105 9.74 0.00 29.71
CA ASP A 105 9.34 1.27 30.35
C ASP A 105 8.97 2.38 29.34
N ALA A 106 9.18 2.14 28.03
CA ALA A 106 8.82 3.03 26.93
C ALA A 106 7.50 2.63 26.23
N GLY A 107 6.86 1.54 26.65
CA GLY A 107 5.58 1.08 26.11
C GLY A 107 5.70 0.25 24.82
N TYR A 108 6.90 -0.20 24.47
CA TYR A 108 7.10 -1.14 23.37
C TYR A 108 6.96 -2.58 23.85
N PRO A 109 6.25 -3.43 23.11
CA PRO A 109 6.08 -4.81 23.50
C PRO A 109 7.31 -5.68 23.14
N SER A 110 7.70 -6.58 24.04
CA SER A 110 8.79 -7.56 23.93
C SER A 110 8.21 -8.98 24.07
N GLY A 111 8.60 -9.95 23.24
CA GLY A 111 8.11 -11.34 23.29
C GLY A 111 8.16 -12.08 21.95
N GLN A 112 8.30 -13.41 21.95
CA GLN A 112 8.23 -14.26 20.75
C GLN A 112 6.87 -14.95 20.66
N GLY A 113 6.11 -14.72 19.58
CA GLY A 113 4.80 -15.35 19.33
C GLY A 113 3.79 -14.47 18.61
N TRP A 114 4.22 -13.72 17.58
CA TRP A 114 3.35 -12.75 16.91
C TRP A 114 2.53 -13.42 15.81
N ASP A 115 1.19 -13.38 15.94
CA ASP A 115 0.32 -13.51 14.79
C ASP A 115 0.35 -12.20 14.01
N LEU A 116 0.64 -12.30 12.73
CA LEU A 116 0.73 -11.17 11.80
C LEU A 116 -0.64 -10.97 11.15
N VAL A 117 -1.25 -9.79 11.32
CA VAL A 117 -2.47 -9.44 10.58
C VAL A 117 -2.11 -8.59 9.37
N GLU A 118 -2.46 -9.09 8.20
CA GLU A 118 -2.35 -8.34 6.95
C GLU A 118 -3.40 -7.22 6.93
N LEU A 119 -2.94 -5.99 6.78
CA LEU A 119 -3.82 -4.84 6.67
C LEU A 119 -4.27 -4.62 5.22
N PRO A 120 -5.56 -4.35 4.96
CA PRO A 120 -6.09 -4.15 3.61
C PRO A 120 -5.71 -2.79 3.00
N THR A 121 -5.02 -1.91 3.73
CA THR A 121 -4.60 -0.58 3.27
C THR A 121 -3.28 -0.15 3.91
N ARG A 122 -2.67 0.92 3.38
CA ARG A 122 -1.44 1.55 3.88
C ARG A 122 -1.68 2.03 5.31
N ALA A 123 -1.08 1.32 6.27
CA ALA A 123 -1.06 1.71 7.66
C ALA A 123 0.15 2.61 7.94
N ALA A 124 0.04 3.56 8.86
CA ALA A 124 1.20 4.28 9.35
C ALA A 124 2.16 3.30 10.04
N GLU A 125 3.45 3.62 10.10
CA GLU A 125 4.46 2.78 10.79
C GLU A 125 4.10 2.49 12.25
N THR A 126 3.30 3.37 12.87
CA THR A 126 2.86 3.26 14.27
C THR A 126 1.52 2.55 14.45
N SER A 127 0.91 2.03 13.38
CA SER A 127 -0.39 1.36 13.47
C SER A 127 -0.26 -0.05 14.05
N TYR A 128 -1.28 -0.52 14.77
CA TYR A 128 -1.34 -1.88 15.31
C TYR A 128 -2.76 -2.45 15.28
N ALA A 129 -2.86 -3.79 15.36
CA ALA A 129 -4.15 -4.49 15.40
C ALA A 129 -4.52 -4.91 16.83
N LEU A 130 -5.74 -4.59 17.26
CA LEU A 130 -6.33 -5.04 18.51
C LEU A 130 -7.42 -6.06 18.22
N LYS A 131 -7.31 -7.25 18.80
CA LYS A 131 -8.41 -8.22 18.80
C LYS A 131 -9.32 -7.94 20.00
N VAL A 132 -10.59 -7.64 19.74
CA VAL A 132 -11.60 -7.44 20.77
C VAL A 132 -11.85 -8.78 21.47
N GLN A 133 -11.76 -8.79 22.80
CA GLN A 133 -12.05 -9.96 23.61
C GLN A 133 -13.16 -9.66 24.61
N GLY A 134 -14.20 -10.49 24.60
CA GLY A 134 -15.38 -10.31 25.44
C GLY A 134 -16.30 -9.19 24.96
N ASP A 135 -17.06 -8.64 25.89
CA ASP A 135 -18.21 -7.77 25.61
C ASP A 135 -17.97 -6.30 25.95
N SER A 136 -16.73 -5.94 26.31
CA SER A 136 -16.35 -4.59 26.79
C SER A 136 -16.53 -3.47 25.77
N MET A 137 -16.62 -3.81 24.48
CA MET A 137 -16.78 -2.85 23.38
C MET A 137 -18.16 -2.97 22.70
N LEU A 138 -19.11 -3.69 23.30
CA LEU A 138 -20.49 -3.73 22.82
C LEU A 138 -21.19 -2.38 23.04
N PRO A 139 -22.12 -1.98 22.15
CA PRO A 139 -22.62 -2.77 21.01
C PRO A 139 -21.81 -2.60 19.72
N LEU A 140 -20.80 -1.74 19.72
CA LEU A 140 -20.10 -1.33 18.50
C LEU A 140 -19.23 -2.45 17.92
N TYR A 141 -18.56 -3.19 18.82
CA TYR A 141 -17.61 -4.23 18.46
C TYR A 141 -17.87 -5.49 19.28
N ARG A 142 -17.80 -6.63 18.62
CA ARG A 142 -18.07 -7.95 19.20
C ARG A 142 -16.77 -8.67 19.50
N ASN A 143 -16.85 -9.62 20.43
CA ASN A 143 -15.76 -10.56 20.68
C ASN A 143 -15.27 -11.20 19.37
N GLY A 144 -13.97 -11.07 19.10
CA GLY A 144 -13.32 -11.57 17.88
C GLY A 144 -13.10 -10.53 16.78
N ASP A 145 -13.71 -9.34 16.86
CA ASP A 145 -13.45 -8.26 15.91
C ASP A 145 -11.98 -7.83 15.97
N VAL A 146 -11.40 -7.48 14.83
CA VAL A 146 -10.03 -6.97 14.73
C VAL A 146 -10.08 -5.49 14.34
N LEU A 147 -9.58 -4.64 15.23
CA LEU A 147 -9.52 -3.20 15.05
C LEU A 147 -8.11 -2.79 14.63
N ILE A 148 -8.02 -1.93 13.62
CA ILE A 148 -6.76 -1.34 13.19
C ILE A 148 -6.70 0.05 13.82
N VAL A 149 -5.69 0.30 14.66
CA VAL A 149 -5.55 1.55 15.42
C VAL A 149 -4.33 2.32 14.91
N GLU A 150 -4.52 3.61 14.67
CA GLU A 150 -3.44 4.55 14.36
C GLU A 150 -3.36 5.63 15.46
N PRO A 151 -2.44 5.48 16.44
CA PRO A 151 -2.37 6.39 17.59
C PRO A 151 -2.05 7.85 17.25
N GLY A 152 -1.32 8.06 16.15
CA GLY A 152 -0.89 9.39 15.70
C GLY A 152 -1.88 10.12 14.80
N ALA A 153 -3.02 9.49 14.47
CA ALA A 153 -3.99 10.09 13.57
C ALA A 153 -4.70 11.28 14.24
N PRO A 154 -4.87 12.43 13.54
CA PRO A 154 -5.65 13.54 14.07
C PRO A 154 -7.13 13.15 14.18
N THR A 155 -7.71 13.27 15.37
CA THR A 155 -9.09 12.87 15.65
C THR A 155 -10.11 13.94 15.22
N ARG A 156 -11.23 13.51 14.63
CA ARG A 156 -12.34 14.35 14.19
C ARG A 156 -13.67 13.85 14.75
N LYS A 157 -14.68 14.73 14.75
CA LYS A 157 -16.05 14.34 15.13
C LYS A 157 -16.56 13.25 14.18
N GLY A 158 -16.91 12.09 14.73
CA GLY A 158 -17.40 10.93 13.99
C GLY A 158 -16.38 9.78 13.88
N ASP A 159 -15.12 10.02 14.25
CA ASP A 159 -14.10 8.98 14.30
C ASP A 159 -14.33 8.05 15.49
N ARG A 160 -13.93 6.79 15.32
CA ARG A 160 -13.92 5.78 16.38
C ARG A 160 -12.55 5.78 17.03
N VAL A 161 -12.50 5.88 18.35
CA VAL A 161 -11.25 5.97 19.10
C VAL A 161 -11.18 4.83 20.09
N VAL A 162 -10.01 4.23 20.24
CA VAL A 162 -9.74 3.27 21.32
C VAL A 162 -9.00 4.01 22.43
N VAL A 163 -9.49 3.88 23.65
CA VAL A 163 -8.93 4.56 24.83
C VAL A 163 -8.46 3.52 25.83
N LYS A 164 -7.25 3.71 26.37
CA LYS A 164 -6.72 2.96 27.50
C LYS A 164 -6.73 3.85 28.75
N THR A 165 -7.40 3.42 29.82
CA THR A 165 -7.40 4.13 31.10
C THR A 165 -6.06 3.94 31.81
N THR A 166 -5.75 4.80 32.79
CA THR A 166 -4.55 4.65 33.63
C THR A 166 -4.56 3.38 34.48
N ALA A 167 -5.75 2.82 34.74
CA ALA A 167 -5.93 1.52 35.39
C ALA A 167 -5.68 0.32 34.44
N GLY A 168 -5.44 0.57 33.15
CA GLY A 168 -5.11 -0.45 32.16
C GLY A 168 -6.31 -1.00 31.38
N GLU A 169 -7.52 -0.50 31.62
CA GLU A 169 -8.73 -0.91 30.91
C GLU A 169 -8.77 -0.31 29.50
N VAL A 170 -9.21 -1.08 28.50
CA VAL A 170 -9.30 -0.62 27.11
C VAL A 170 -10.76 -0.65 26.65
N MET A 171 -11.23 0.45 26.05
CA MET A 171 -12.59 0.64 25.56
C MET A 171 -12.60 1.40 24.23
N ALA A 172 -13.73 1.36 23.51
CA ALA A 172 -13.90 1.96 22.19
C ALA A 172 -15.29 2.60 22.02
#